data_AF-X6LI30-F1
#
_entry.id   AF-X6LI30-F1
#
_cell.length_a   1.000
_cell.length_b   1.000
_cell.length_c   1.000
_cell.angle_alpha   90.00
_cell.angle_beta   90.00
_cell.angle_gamma   90.00
#
_symmetry.space_group_name_H-M   'P 1'
#
loop_
_entity.id
_entity.type
_entity.pdbx_description
1 polymer ?
#
loop_
_entity_poly.entity_id
_entity_poly.type
_entity_poly.pdbx_seq_one_letter_code
_entity_poly.pdbx_strand_id
1 'polypeptide(L)'
;MLGDKINVILTRNNELQKLLHEMIKNDYLYDLITNRLRSKGEEIIKKKINYNKNNPKELVLNDKILTILNELKILYHDDIHKQMGYPLQLWHICAILLYCGKSCNVQFNIIYGLI
;
A
#
# COMPACT_ATOMS: atom_id res chain seq x y z
N MET A 1 -22.08 -4.53 8.00
CA MET A 1 -21.23 -5.52 7.33
C MET A 1 -20.56 -4.94 6.06
N LEU A 2 -19.88 -3.80 6.18
CA LEU A 2 -19.13 -3.18 5.07
C LEU A 2 -17.63 -3.53 5.14
N GLY A 3 -17.09 -3.68 6.36
CA GLY A 3 -15.72 -4.12 6.61
C GLY A 3 -15.42 -5.50 6.01
N ASP A 4 -16.38 -6.43 6.03
CA ASP A 4 -16.19 -7.78 5.49
C ASP A 4 -15.98 -7.79 3.97
N LYS A 5 -16.68 -6.91 3.23
CA LYS A 5 -16.53 -6.79 1.77
C LYS A 5 -15.15 -6.23 1.39
N ILE A 6 -14.62 -5.27 2.15
CA ILE A 6 -13.29 -4.70 1.92
C ILE A 6 -12.21 -5.70 2.30
N ASN A 7 -12.37 -6.47 3.38
CA ASN A 7 -11.43 -7.54 3.73
C ASN A 7 -11.36 -8.58 2.60
N VAL A 8 -12.50 -8.92 2.00
CA VAL A 8 -12.59 -9.79 0.81
C VAL A 8 -11.99 -9.16 -0.46
N ILE A 9 -12.12 -7.84 -0.66
CA ILE A 9 -11.53 -7.13 -1.81
C ILE A 9 -10.00 -7.01 -1.64
N LEU A 10 -9.51 -6.65 -0.45
CA LEU A 10 -8.08 -6.55 -0.15
C LEU A 10 -7.39 -7.92 -0.27
N THR A 11 -8.05 -9.00 0.18
CA THR A 11 -7.53 -10.37 0.04
C THR A 11 -7.53 -10.91 -1.40
N ARG A 12 -8.25 -10.28 -2.33
CA ARG A 12 -8.27 -10.66 -3.76
C ARG A 12 -7.47 -9.75 -4.67
N ASN A 13 -6.97 -8.62 -4.17
CA ASN A 13 -6.32 -7.63 -5.02
C ASN A 13 -4.81 -7.89 -5.13
N ASN A 14 -4.47 -8.84 -6.01
CA ASN A 14 -3.09 -9.23 -6.30
C ASN A 14 -2.20 -8.02 -6.63
N GLU A 15 -2.74 -6.98 -7.26
CA GLU A 15 -1.95 -5.82 -7.70
C GLU A 15 -1.58 -4.89 -6.54
N LEU A 16 -2.48 -4.64 -5.60
CA LEU A 16 -2.15 -3.86 -4.39
C LEU A 16 -1.09 -4.57 -3.55
N GLN A 17 -1.20 -5.90 -3.43
CA GLN A 17 -0.26 -6.71 -2.70
C GLN A 17 1.14 -6.70 -3.35
N LYS A 18 1.21 -6.87 -4.68
CA LYS A 18 2.45 -6.75 -5.45
C LYS A 18 3.08 -5.36 -5.33
N LEU A 19 2.28 -4.30 -5.43
CA LEU A 19 2.75 -2.92 -5.32
C LEU A 19 3.42 -2.68 -3.97
N LEU A 20 2.74 -3.02 -2.87
CA LEU A 20 3.30 -2.84 -1.53
C LEU A 20 4.49 -3.77 -1.27
N HIS A 21 4.49 -4.97 -1.85
CA HIS A 21 5.64 -5.88 -1.79
C HIS A 21 6.88 -5.26 -2.45
N GLU A 22 6.76 -4.71 -3.66
CA GLU A 22 7.87 -4.04 -4.34
C GLU A 22 8.36 -2.81 -3.55
N MET A 23 7.46 -2.03 -2.92
CA MET A 23 7.89 -0.92 -2.06
C MET A 23 8.74 -1.39 -0.88
N ILE A 24 8.34 -2.48 -0.21
CA ILE A 24 9.11 -3.06 0.90
C ILE A 24 10.45 -3.63 0.41
N LYS A 25 10.46 -4.23 -0.78
CA LYS A 25 11.67 -4.79 -1.40
C LYS A 25 12.70 -3.72 -1.78
N ASN A 26 12.25 -2.50 -2.05
CA ASN A 26 13.11 -1.34 -2.35
C ASN A 26 13.36 -0.46 -1.11
N ASP A 27 13.26 -1.02 0.09
CA ASP A 27 13.57 -0.37 1.38
C ASP A 27 12.64 0.80 1.78
N TYR A 28 11.42 0.85 1.22
CA TYR A 28 10.40 1.87 1.56
C TYR A 28 9.36 1.41 2.58
N LEU A 29 9.65 0.39 3.41
CA LEU A 29 8.71 -0.07 4.45
C LEU A 29 8.26 1.09 5.37
N TYR A 30 9.16 2.02 5.67
CA TYR A 30 8.87 3.14 6.55
C TYR A 30 7.85 4.14 6.00
N ASP A 31 7.68 4.23 4.68
CA ASP A 31 6.65 5.06 4.06
C ASP A 31 5.25 4.43 4.17
N LEU A 32 5.17 3.11 4.41
CA LEU A 32 3.92 2.36 4.48
C LEU A 32 3.35 2.28 5.90
N ILE A 33 4.12 2.68 6.92
CA ILE A 33 3.79 2.54 8.34
C ILE A 33 3.86 3.87 9.08
N THR A 34 3.38 3.90 10.32
CA THR A 34 3.51 5.08 11.19
C THR A 34 4.86 5.14 11.91
N ASN A 35 5.27 6.35 12.30
CA ASN A 35 6.47 6.59 13.10
C ASN A 35 6.52 5.75 14.40
N ARG A 36 5.36 5.46 15.02
CA ARG A 36 5.28 4.61 16.22
C ARG A 36 5.77 3.18 15.99
N LEU A 37 5.61 2.65 14.78
CA LEU A 37 6.07 1.30 14.45
C LEU A 37 7.54 1.26 14.06
N ARG A 38 8.13 2.39 13.62
CA ARG A 38 9.53 2.47 13.20
C ARG A 38 10.50 2.05 14.30
N SER A 39 10.21 2.38 15.55
CA SER A 39 11.04 2.01 16.71
C SER A 39 11.05 0.51 17.05
N LYS A 40 10.15 -0.29 16.45
CA LYS A 40 10.08 -1.74 16.69
C LYS A 40 11.08 -2.53 15.85
N GLY A 41 11.75 -1.90 14.89
CA GLY A 41 12.70 -2.55 13.99
C GLY A 41 12.01 -3.24 12.81
N GLU A 42 12.66 -3.15 11.65
CA GLU A 42 12.14 -3.58 10.36
C GLU A 42 11.80 -5.07 10.30
N GLU A 43 12.68 -5.93 10.83
CA GLU A 43 12.52 -7.39 10.83
C GLU A 43 11.29 -7.85 11.62
N ILE A 44 10.98 -7.18 12.73
CA ILE A 44 9.80 -7.48 13.55
C ILE A 44 8.52 -7.12 12.77
N ILE A 45 8.56 -6.05 11.97
CA ILE A 45 7.43 -5.61 11.16
C ILE A 45 7.23 -6.57 9.98
N LYS A 46 8.32 -6.88 9.25
CA LYS A 46 8.34 -7.85 8.14
C LYS A 46 7.76 -9.20 8.55
N LYS A 47 8.12 -9.72 9.74
CA LYS A 47 7.54 -10.95 10.29
C LYS A 47 6.03 -10.85 10.51
N LYS A 48 5.53 -9.73 11.04
CA LYS A 48 4.10 -9.55 11.34
C LYS A 48 3.21 -9.44 10.09
N ILE A 49 3.78 -9.02 8.96
CA ILE A 49 3.09 -8.95 7.67
C ILE A 49 3.44 -10.14 6.77
N ASN A 50 4.09 -11.18 7.30
CA ASN A 50 4.51 -12.36 6.54
C ASN A 50 5.25 -12.01 5.25
N TYR A 51 6.19 -11.05 5.33
CA TYR A 51 6.95 -10.62 4.16
C TYR A 51 7.92 -11.71 3.69
N ASN A 52 7.69 -12.21 2.48
CA ASN A 52 8.60 -13.09 1.77
C ASN A 52 9.16 -12.36 0.55
N LYS A 53 10.48 -12.12 0.51
CA LYS A 53 11.16 -11.38 -0.57
C LYS A 53 10.88 -11.96 -1.97
N ASN A 54 10.69 -13.27 -2.08
CA ASN A 54 10.52 -13.96 -3.36
C ASN A 54 9.05 -14.23 -3.73
N ASN A 55 8.12 -14.04 -2.80
CA ASN A 55 6.71 -14.34 -3.03
C ASN A 55 5.80 -13.18 -2.58
N PRO A 56 5.34 -12.33 -3.51
CA PRO A 56 4.44 -11.22 -3.17
C PRO A 56 3.09 -11.69 -2.62
N LYS A 57 2.64 -12.91 -2.96
CA LYS A 57 1.33 -13.45 -2.54
C LYS A 57 1.26 -13.79 -1.05
N GLU A 58 2.40 -13.89 -0.37
CA GLU A 58 2.47 -14.18 1.06
C GLU A 58 2.30 -12.92 1.93
N LEU A 59 2.46 -11.73 1.35
CA LEU A 59 2.39 -10.46 2.09
C LEU A 59 0.97 -10.23 2.65
N VAL A 60 0.83 -10.20 3.97
CA VAL A 60 -0.44 -9.93 4.63
C VAL A 60 -0.72 -8.43 4.64
N LEU A 61 -1.81 -8.03 3.98
CA LEU A 61 -2.31 -6.66 3.98
C LEU A 61 -3.03 -6.34 5.30
N ASN A 62 -2.26 -5.95 6.32
CA ASN A 62 -2.78 -5.60 7.65
C ASN A 62 -2.77 -4.08 7.86
N ASP A 63 -3.94 -3.46 7.92
CA ASP A 63 -4.13 -2.00 8.06
C ASP A 63 -3.74 -1.44 9.44
N LYS A 64 -3.60 -2.30 10.46
CA LYS A 64 -3.02 -1.91 11.76
C LYS A 64 -1.49 -1.75 11.70
N ILE A 65 -0.85 -2.35 10.70
CA ILE A 65 0.60 -2.31 10.50
C ILE A 65 0.94 -1.39 9.31
N LEU A 66 0.44 -1.74 8.13
CA LEU A 66 0.54 -0.97 6.90
C LEU A 66 -0.52 0.13 6.91
N THR A 67 -0.25 1.20 7.65
CA THR A 67 -1.21 2.28 7.90
C THR A 67 -1.60 3.05 6.64
N ILE A 68 -0.80 2.97 5.57
CA ILE A 68 -1.19 3.47 4.24
C ILE A 68 -2.52 2.87 3.74
N LEU A 69 -2.87 1.65 4.18
CA LEU A 69 -4.15 1.03 3.84
C LEU A 69 -5.34 1.80 4.44
N ASN A 70 -5.16 2.52 5.56
CA ASN A 70 -6.21 3.37 6.12
C ASN A 70 -6.42 4.62 5.27
N GLU A 71 -5.33 5.29 4.87
CA GLU A 71 -5.37 6.43 3.93
C GLU A 71 -6.07 6.03 2.62
N LEU A 72 -5.70 4.86 2.08
CA LEU A 72 -6.28 4.30 0.87
C LEU A 72 -7.79 4.03 1.02
N LYS A 73 -8.23 3.44 2.14
CA LYS A 73 -9.65 3.19 2.41
C LYS A 73 -10.45 4.50 2.47
N ILE A 74 -9.91 5.52 3.11
CA ILE A 74 -10.55 6.85 3.20
C ILE A 74 -10.72 7.42 1.80
N LEU A 75 -9.66 7.46 0.98
CA LEU A 75 -9.74 7.99 -0.39
C LEU A 75 -10.65 7.17 -1.30
N TYR A 76 -10.63 5.85 -1.19
CA TYR A 76 -11.51 5.01 -1.99
C TYR A 76 -12.98 5.29 -1.70
N HIS A 77 -13.33 5.59 -0.46
CA HIS A 77 -14.71 5.89 -0.02
C HIS A 77 -15.07 7.38 -0.03
N ASP A 78 -14.18 8.24 -0.53
CA ASP A 78 -14.44 9.66 -0.64
C ASP A 78 -15.67 9.92 -1.53
N ASP A 79 -16.51 10.89 -1.14
CA ASP A 79 -17.74 11.21 -1.85
C ASP A 79 -17.46 11.71 -3.28
N ILE A 80 -16.31 12.34 -3.53
CA ILE A 80 -15.90 12.75 -4.88
C ILE A 80 -15.61 11.50 -5.72
N HIS A 81 -14.85 10.54 -5.19
CA HIS A 81 -14.55 9.29 -5.89
C HIS A 81 -15.83 8.51 -6.19
N LYS A 82 -16.80 8.51 -5.26
CA LYS A 82 -18.13 7.95 -5.45
C LYS A 82 -18.95 8.69 -6.51
N GLN A 83 -18.97 10.02 -6.49
CA GLN A 83 -19.68 10.85 -7.47
C GLN A 83 -19.15 10.64 -8.90
N MET A 84 -17.86 10.37 -9.03
CA MET A 84 -17.23 10.01 -10.30
C MET A 84 -17.52 8.56 -10.74
N GLY A 85 -18.20 7.75 -9.92
CA GLY A 85 -18.53 6.37 -10.23
C GLY A 85 -17.42 5.35 -9.93
N TYR A 86 -16.54 5.63 -8.96
CA TYR A 86 -15.38 4.80 -8.60
C TYR A 86 -14.44 4.48 -9.79
N PRO A 87 -13.96 5.49 -10.54
CA PRO A 87 -13.12 5.28 -11.73
C PRO A 87 -11.77 4.61 -11.43
N LEU A 88 -11.28 4.70 -10.19
CA LEU A 88 -9.97 4.17 -9.79
C LEU A 88 -10.10 2.95 -8.89
N GLN A 89 -9.34 1.90 -9.22
CA GLN A 89 -9.16 0.75 -8.33
C GLN A 89 -8.21 1.10 -7.17
N LEU A 90 -8.29 0.33 -6.08
CA LEU A 90 -7.46 0.53 -4.87
C LEU A 90 -5.96 0.66 -5.16
N TRP A 91 -5.41 -0.18 -6.04
CA TRP A 91 -3.99 -0.14 -6.36
C TRP A 91 -3.59 1.12 -7.16
N HIS A 92 -4.47 1.66 -8.00
CA HIS A 92 -4.25 2.94 -8.69
C HIS A 92 -4.14 4.09 -7.67
N ILE A 93 -5.10 4.17 -6.75
CA ILE A 93 -5.10 5.19 -5.70
C ILE A 93 -3.86 5.04 -4.82
N CYS A 94 -3.46 3.81 -4.48
CA CYS A 94 -2.27 3.56 -3.69
C CYS A 94 -0.99 3.98 -4.44
N ALA A 95 -0.89 3.71 -5.75
CA ALA A 95 0.25 4.14 -6.55
C ALA A 95 0.34 5.67 -6.60
N ILE A 96 -0.78 6.37 -6.74
CA ILE A 96 -0.83 7.85 -6.70
C ILE A 96 -0.42 8.36 -5.31
N LEU A 97 -0.89 7.74 -4.21
CA LEU A 97 -0.47 8.10 -2.85
C LEU A 97 1.05 7.97 -2.65
N LEU A 98 1.64 6.88 -3.16
CA LEU A 98 3.07 6.62 -3.08
C LEU A 98 3.88 7.60 -3.94
N TYR A 99 3.36 7.95 -5.12
CA TYR A 99 3.96 8.93 -6.03
C TYR A 99 3.92 10.35 -5.45
N CYS A 100 2.75 10.82 -5.01
CA CYS A 100 2.58 12.21 -4.61
C CYS A 100 2.96 12.50 -3.16
N GLY A 101 2.82 11.52 -2.26
CA GLY A 101 2.77 11.78 -0.82
C GLY A 101 3.89 11.18 0.02
N LYS A 102 4.80 10.40 -0.57
CA LYS A 102 5.79 9.61 0.18
C LYS A 102 7.20 9.76 -0.38
N SER A 103 8.20 9.46 0.44
CA SER A 103 9.61 9.60 0.04
C SER A 103 10.01 8.60 -1.06
N CYS A 104 9.27 7.49 -1.18
CA CYS A 104 9.40 6.50 -2.23
C CYS A 104 9.09 6.99 -3.65
N ASN A 105 8.62 8.23 -3.84
CA ASN A 105 8.39 8.81 -5.16
C ASN A 105 9.62 8.70 -6.09
N VAL A 106 10.85 8.72 -5.55
CA VAL A 106 12.07 8.57 -6.34
C VAL A 106 12.10 7.30 -7.21
N GLN A 107 11.42 6.22 -6.79
CA GLN A 107 11.32 4.99 -7.58
C GLN A 107 10.40 5.13 -8.80
N PHE A 108 9.47 6.07 -8.75
CA PHE A 108 8.57 6.38 -9.85
C PHE A 108 9.17 7.42 -10.81
N ASN A 109 10.14 8.22 -10.34
CA ASN A 109 10.79 9.27 -11.13
C ASN A 109 11.87 8.76 -12.10
N ILE A 110 12.26 7.48 -12.06
CA ILE A 110 13.29 6.92 -12.97
C ILE A 110 12.84 6.96 -14.45
N ILE A 111 11.55 7.15 -14.73
CA ILE A 111 11.04 7.28 -16.11
C ILE A 111 11.33 8.65 -16.75
N TYR A 112 11.62 9.71 -15.97
CA TYR A 112 11.88 11.05 -16.51
C TYR A 112 13.33 11.30 -16.99
N GLY A 113 14.21 10.29 -16.92
CA GLY A 113 15.57 10.34 -17.48
C GLY A 113 15.70 9.75 -18.89
N LEU A 114 14.62 9.27 -19.50
CA LEU A 114 14.60 8.58 -20.81
C LEU A 114 13.42 9.02 -21.70
N ILE A 115 13.08 10.31 -21.71
CA ILE A 115 12.26 10.93 -22.75
C ILE A 115 12.98 12.17 -23.27
#